data_AF-A0A2S6HAK1-F1
#
_entry.id   AF-A0A2S6HAK1-F1
#
_cell.length_a   1.000
_cell.length_b   1.000
_cell.length_c   1.000
_cell.angle_alpha   90.00
_cell.angle_beta   90.00
_cell.angle_gamma   90.00
#
_symmetry.space_group_name_H-M   'P 1'
#
loop_
_entity.id
_entity.type
_entity.pdbx_description
1 polymer ?
#
loop_
_entity_poly.entity_id
_entity_poly.type
_entity_poly.pdbx_seq_one_letter_code
_entity_poly.pdbx_strand_id
1 'polypeptide(L)'
;MAKLTVFFKDKAIHSGLFEHGIVHIGRDETNDLTIDSLAVAPAHAVIIIRADDCTIKQLNDEFPLIVNGKKTKTCNLNNNDTISMGKHDIIFNTAEFVESPAFNSLIDEDVKSLNQEIDSELRIPAANLQIMNGSNIGKILQLKKAMTRLGHDGNGIIVISKRREGYFVSVLENSGTITVNNEPLNDKSLKLNTNDVLVIDNTSLQFFLN
;
A
#
# COMPACT_ATOMS: atom_id res chain seq x y z
N MET A 1 -11.69 0.06 2.86
CA MET A 1 -10.49 0.72 2.32
C MET A 1 -9.87 0.00 1.12
N ALA A 2 -10.04 0.59 -0.07
CA ALA A 2 -9.35 0.23 -1.30
C ALA A 2 -8.19 1.22 -1.56
N LYS A 3 -7.01 0.70 -1.87
CA LYS A 3 -5.88 1.49 -2.36
C LYS A 3 -5.68 1.22 -3.84
N LEU A 4 -5.52 2.28 -4.61
CA LEU A 4 -5.18 2.22 -6.04
C LEU A 4 -3.78 2.78 -6.20
N THR A 5 -2.87 1.99 -6.75
CA THR A 5 -1.49 2.44 -7.02
C THR A 5 -1.22 2.37 -8.51
N VAL A 6 -0.88 3.52 -9.08
CA VAL A 6 -0.59 3.69 -10.51
C VAL A 6 0.89 3.50 -10.76
N PHE A 7 1.22 2.63 -11.69
CA PHE A 7 2.55 2.37 -12.19
C PHE A 7 2.68 2.85 -13.63
N PHE A 8 3.85 3.37 -13.99
CA PHE A 8 4.27 3.60 -15.37
C PHE A 8 5.59 2.88 -15.58
N LYS A 9 5.61 1.87 -16.47
CA LYS A 9 6.80 1.04 -16.73
C LYS A 9 7.44 0.54 -15.42
N ASP A 10 6.65 -0.13 -14.59
CA ASP A 10 7.06 -0.73 -13.31
C ASP A 10 7.45 0.27 -12.20
N LYS A 11 7.39 1.58 -12.45
CA LYS A 11 7.61 2.60 -11.43
C LYS A 11 6.27 3.13 -10.91
N ALA A 12 6.04 3.06 -9.61
CA ALA A 12 4.89 3.72 -9.00
C ALA A 12 5.00 5.23 -9.14
N ILE A 13 3.95 5.85 -9.66
CA ILE A 13 3.88 7.29 -9.93
C ILE A 13 2.79 8.00 -9.13
N HIS A 14 1.76 7.29 -8.69
CA HIS A 14 0.66 7.86 -7.92
C HIS A 14 -0.03 6.79 -7.07
N SER A 15 -0.63 7.18 -5.94
CA SER A 15 -1.51 6.30 -5.17
C SER A 15 -2.64 7.06 -4.49
N GLY A 16 -3.83 6.48 -4.48
CA GLY A 16 -5.01 7.02 -3.81
C GLY A 16 -5.68 5.99 -2.89
N LEU A 17 -6.31 6.47 -1.83
CA LEU A 17 -6.99 5.66 -0.82
C LEU A 17 -8.47 6.03 -0.79
N PHE A 18 -9.34 5.03 -0.87
CA PHE A 18 -10.79 5.23 -1.02
C PHE A 18 -11.54 4.27 -0.09
N GLU A 19 -12.37 4.83 0.79
CA GLU A 19 -13.12 4.01 1.77
C GLU A 19 -14.39 3.41 1.16
N HIS A 20 -15.19 4.24 0.50
CA HIS A 20 -16.47 3.86 -0.12
C HIS A 20 -16.84 4.86 -1.22
N GLY A 21 -17.73 4.47 -2.13
CA GLY A 21 -18.30 5.36 -3.14
C GLY A 21 -17.88 5.03 -4.57
N ILE A 22 -17.85 6.03 -5.43
CA ILE A 22 -17.52 5.89 -6.85
C ILE A 22 -16.22 6.66 -7.09
N VAL A 23 -15.21 5.95 -7.60
CA VAL A 23 -13.90 6.52 -7.97
C VAL A 23 -13.83 6.56 -9.50
N HIS A 24 -13.74 7.75 -10.07
CA HIS A 24 -13.59 7.98 -11.50
C HIS A 24 -12.12 7.92 -11.90
N ILE A 25 -11.84 7.24 -13.01
CA ILE A 25 -10.50 7.05 -13.55
C ILE A 25 -10.51 7.53 -14.99
N GLY A 26 -9.56 8.39 -15.35
CA GLY A 26 -9.43 8.91 -16.70
C GLY A 26 -8.25 9.87 -16.84
N ARG A 27 -8.04 10.40 -18.04
CA ARG A 27 -6.98 11.39 -18.28
C ARG A 27 -7.40 12.82 -17.96
N ASP A 28 -8.70 13.10 -17.91
CA ASP A 28 -9.19 14.44 -17.56
C ASP A 28 -8.99 14.67 -16.06
N GLU A 29 -8.60 15.88 -15.69
CA GLU A 29 -8.35 16.29 -14.30
C GLU A 29 -9.58 16.27 -13.40
N THR A 30 -10.77 16.11 -13.98
CA THR A 30 -12.04 15.97 -13.25
C THR A 30 -12.23 14.59 -12.63
N ASN A 31 -11.39 13.61 -12.98
CA ASN A 31 -11.45 12.26 -12.41
C ASN A 31 -10.72 12.19 -11.06
N ASP A 32 -11.25 11.39 -10.14
CA ASP A 32 -10.64 11.14 -8.83
C ASP A 32 -9.21 10.57 -8.94
N LEU A 33 -8.98 9.72 -9.94
CA LEU A 33 -7.66 9.19 -10.30
C LEU A 33 -7.31 9.59 -11.72
N THR A 34 -6.56 10.68 -11.84
CA THR A 34 -6.12 11.22 -13.14
C THR A 34 -4.84 10.53 -13.61
N ILE A 35 -4.85 10.03 -14.85
CA ILE A 35 -3.68 9.44 -15.53
C ILE A 35 -3.45 10.18 -16.84
N ASP A 36 -2.50 11.11 -16.85
CA ASP A 36 -2.16 11.92 -18.03
C ASP A 36 -1.48 11.06 -19.11
N SER A 37 -2.30 10.41 -19.94
CA SER A 37 -1.84 9.57 -21.03
C SER A 37 -2.84 9.51 -22.17
N LEU A 38 -2.34 9.59 -23.41
CA LEU A 38 -3.16 9.40 -24.62
C LEU A 38 -3.72 7.98 -24.76
N ALA A 39 -3.20 7.00 -24.02
CA ALA A 39 -3.73 5.63 -23.98
C ALA A 39 -4.91 5.47 -23.02
N VAL A 40 -5.24 6.52 -22.25
CA VAL A 40 -6.36 6.56 -21.30
C VAL A 40 -7.43 7.49 -21.89
N ALA A 41 -8.71 7.15 -21.67
CA ALA A 41 -9.81 7.97 -22.16
C ALA A 41 -10.04 9.17 -21.22
N PRO A 42 -10.63 10.28 -21.69
CA PRO A 42 -11.08 11.41 -20.86
C PRO A 42 -11.74 10.97 -19.56
N ALA A 43 -12.78 10.16 -19.66
CA ALA A 43 -13.36 9.35 -18.59
C ALA A 43 -13.32 7.89 -19.03
N HIS A 44 -12.47 7.09 -18.39
CA HIS A 44 -12.13 5.74 -18.86
C HIS A 44 -12.93 4.66 -18.16
N ALA A 45 -12.95 4.70 -16.82
CA ALA A 45 -13.64 3.71 -16.00
C ALA A 45 -14.06 4.31 -14.66
N VAL A 46 -14.93 3.58 -13.95
CA VAL A 46 -15.27 3.85 -12.55
C VAL A 46 -15.09 2.60 -11.71
N ILE A 47 -14.58 2.76 -10.50
CA ILE A 47 -14.59 1.73 -9.46
C ILE A 47 -15.69 2.10 -8.47
N ILE A 48 -16.61 1.17 -8.25
CA ILE A 48 -17.68 1.28 -7.27
C ILE A 48 -17.25 0.45 -6.05
N ILE A 49 -16.97 1.13 -4.94
CA ILE A 49 -16.52 0.56 -3.67
C ILE A 49 -17.71 0.52 -2.71
N ARG A 50 -18.14 -0.68 -2.35
CA ARG A 50 -19.11 -0.93 -1.27
C ARG A 50 -18.42 -1.61 -0.09
N ALA A 51 -19.17 -1.88 0.96
CA ALA A 51 -18.63 -2.48 2.18
C ALA A 51 -17.92 -3.83 1.93
N ASP A 52 -18.51 -4.69 1.09
CA ASP A 52 -18.03 -6.06 0.87
C ASP A 52 -17.61 -6.36 -0.57
N ASP A 53 -17.89 -5.44 -1.50
CA ASP A 53 -17.56 -5.63 -2.91
C ASP A 53 -16.91 -4.39 -3.54
N CYS A 54 -16.07 -4.63 -4.54
CA CYS A 54 -15.51 -3.62 -5.41
C CYS A 54 -15.75 -4.05 -6.85
N THR A 55 -16.41 -3.22 -7.64
CA THR A 55 -16.69 -3.51 -9.05
C THR A 55 -16.13 -2.39 -9.91
N ILE A 56 -15.37 -2.73 -10.95
CA ILE A 56 -14.94 -1.78 -11.97
C ILE A 56 -15.86 -1.85 -13.20
N LYS A 57 -16.18 -0.70 -13.78
CA LYS A 57 -16.99 -0.56 -15.00
C LYS A 57 -16.30 0.36 -16.00
N GLN A 58 -16.27 -0.06 -17.26
CA GLN A 58 -15.80 0.75 -18.38
C GLN A 58 -16.81 1.85 -18.70
N LEU A 59 -16.34 3.07 -18.95
CA LEU A 59 -17.18 4.22 -19.34
C LEU A 59 -17.04 4.60 -20.82
N ASN A 60 -15.98 4.17 -21.49
CA ASN A 60 -15.70 4.53 -22.87
C ASN A 60 -15.45 3.28 -23.73
N ASP A 61 -16.12 3.11 -24.87
CA ASP A 61 -16.00 1.91 -25.71
C ASP A 61 -14.77 1.90 -26.66
N GLU A 62 -14.17 3.06 -26.93
CA GLU A 62 -12.98 3.19 -27.81
C GLU A 62 -11.70 2.74 -27.10
N PHE A 63 -11.67 2.89 -25.77
CA PHE A 63 -10.54 2.51 -24.93
C PHE A 63 -10.92 1.29 -24.07
N PRO A 64 -10.37 0.10 -24.38
CA PRO A 64 -10.76 -1.12 -23.68
C PRO A 64 -10.26 -1.13 -22.25
N LEU A 65 -11.13 -1.50 -21.31
CA LEU A 65 -10.73 -1.82 -19.95
C LEU A 65 -10.18 -3.24 -19.90
N ILE A 66 -8.95 -3.38 -19.40
CA ILE A 66 -8.24 -4.66 -19.30
C ILE A 66 -7.96 -4.93 -17.82
N VAL A 67 -8.45 -6.06 -17.31
CA VAL A 67 -8.18 -6.51 -15.93
C VAL A 67 -7.52 -7.88 -15.98
N ASN A 68 -6.34 -8.01 -15.35
CA ASN A 68 -5.50 -9.20 -15.38
C ASN A 68 -5.26 -9.74 -16.80
N GLY A 69 -5.01 -8.83 -17.75
CA GLY A 69 -4.79 -9.16 -19.17
C GLY A 69 -6.06 -9.48 -19.97
N LYS A 70 -7.24 -9.50 -19.35
CA LYS A 70 -8.52 -9.80 -20.03
C LYS A 70 -9.33 -8.52 -20.25
N LYS A 71 -9.76 -8.29 -21.51
CA LYS A 71 -10.71 -7.23 -21.84
C LYS A 71 -12.07 -7.50 -21.19
N THR A 72 -12.60 -6.51 -20.47
CA THR A 72 -13.90 -6.62 -19.78
C THR A 72 -14.63 -5.29 -19.77
N LYS A 73 -15.97 -5.31 -19.84
CA LYS A 73 -16.77 -4.09 -19.64
C LYS A 73 -17.12 -3.86 -18.16
N THR A 74 -17.17 -4.93 -17.37
CA THR A 74 -17.49 -4.89 -15.94
C THR A 74 -16.91 -6.12 -15.26
N CYS A 75 -16.22 -5.96 -14.14
CA CYS A 75 -15.80 -7.09 -13.30
C CYS A 75 -15.70 -6.70 -11.83
N ASN A 76 -15.78 -7.69 -10.94
CA ASN A 76 -15.39 -7.50 -9.55
C ASN A 76 -13.87 -7.47 -9.45
N LEU A 77 -13.36 -6.59 -8.60
CA LEU A 77 -11.95 -6.47 -8.27
C LEU A 77 -11.66 -7.22 -6.97
N ASN A 78 -10.61 -8.03 -7.00
CA ASN A 78 -10.05 -8.71 -5.85
C ASN A 78 -8.67 -8.11 -5.54
N ASN A 79 -8.17 -8.36 -4.33
CA ASN A 79 -6.87 -7.88 -3.91
C ASN A 79 -5.76 -8.32 -4.90
N ASN A 80 -4.90 -7.37 -5.27
CA ASN A 80 -3.83 -7.50 -6.26
C ASN A 80 -4.28 -7.63 -7.72
N ASP A 81 -5.56 -7.40 -8.04
CA ASP A 81 -5.98 -7.29 -9.43
C ASP A 81 -5.28 -6.11 -10.12
N THR A 82 -4.81 -6.35 -11.34
CA THR A 82 -4.12 -5.34 -12.16
C THR A 82 -5.05 -4.84 -13.26
N ILE A 83 -5.25 -3.53 -13.32
CA ILE A 83 -6.04 -2.84 -14.35
C ILE A 83 -5.07 -2.14 -15.30
N SER A 84 -5.00 -2.58 -16.55
CA SER A 84 -4.03 -2.11 -17.53
C SER A 84 -4.63 -1.12 -18.53
N MET A 85 -3.95 0.01 -18.74
CA MET A 85 -4.30 1.04 -19.72
C MET A 85 -3.04 1.52 -20.46
N GLY A 86 -2.73 0.86 -21.57
CA GLY A 86 -1.53 1.15 -22.37
C GLY A 86 -0.25 0.73 -21.63
N LYS A 87 0.56 1.71 -21.22
CA LYS A 87 1.81 1.50 -20.44
C LYS A 87 1.65 1.77 -18.95
N HIS A 88 0.42 2.06 -18.53
CA HIS A 88 0.06 2.30 -17.14
C HIS A 88 -0.67 1.09 -16.60
N ASP A 89 -0.33 0.71 -15.38
CA ASP A 89 -1.03 -0.31 -14.62
C ASP A 89 -1.52 0.28 -13.32
N ILE A 90 -2.77 0.01 -12.95
CA ILE A 90 -3.27 0.26 -11.61
C ILE A 90 -3.35 -1.08 -10.89
N ILE A 91 -2.66 -1.20 -9.76
CA ILE A 91 -2.86 -2.33 -8.87
C ILE A 91 -3.92 -1.94 -7.85
N PHE A 92 -5.01 -2.72 -7.81
CA PHE A 92 -6.05 -2.60 -6.80
C PHE A 92 -5.68 -3.43 -5.59
N ASN A 93 -5.65 -2.80 -4.42
CA ASN A 93 -5.32 -3.47 -3.17
C ASN A 93 -6.37 -3.21 -2.10
N THR A 94 -6.74 -4.27 -1.40
CA THR A 94 -7.47 -4.18 -0.13
C THR A 94 -6.47 -4.34 0.99
N ALA A 95 -6.65 -3.63 2.10
CA ALA A 95 -5.76 -3.80 3.24
C ALA A 95 -5.90 -5.23 3.83
N GLU A 96 -4.91 -6.09 3.63
CA GLU A 96 -4.83 -7.42 4.26
C GLU A 96 -4.10 -7.31 5.61
N PHE A 97 -4.47 -8.16 6.56
CA PHE A 97 -3.81 -8.24 7.86
C PHE A 97 -2.53 -9.07 7.71
N VAL A 98 -1.39 -8.48 8.07
CA VAL A 98 -0.16 -9.25 8.23
C VAL A 98 -0.18 -9.85 9.62
N GLU A 99 -0.64 -11.08 9.72
CA GLU A 99 -0.15 -11.93 10.79
C GLU A 99 1.33 -12.20 10.48
N SER A 100 2.23 -11.50 11.17
CA SER A 100 3.62 -11.97 11.28
C SER A 100 3.55 -13.44 11.67
N PRO A 101 4.35 -14.35 11.07
CA PRO A 101 4.31 -15.76 11.44
C PRO A 101 4.49 -15.83 12.95
N ALA A 102 3.41 -16.19 13.63
CA ALA A 102 3.39 -16.28 15.08
C ALA A 102 4.37 -17.39 15.43
N PHE A 103 5.42 -17.06 16.17
CA PHE A 103 5.90 -18.00 17.15
C PHE A 103 4.68 -18.29 18.04
N ASN A 104 4.18 -19.51 17.98
CA ASN A 104 3.17 -20.02 18.91
C ASN A 104 3.74 -19.99 20.32
N SER A 105 3.67 -18.84 20.96
CA SER A 105 3.58 -18.73 22.41
C SER A 105 2.31 -17.99 22.67
N LEU A 106 1.30 -18.73 23.14
CA LEU A 106 0.18 -18.29 23.96
C LEU A 106 0.24 -16.78 24.24
N ILE A 107 -0.36 -15.97 23.35
CA ILE A 107 -0.42 -14.53 23.57
C ILE A 107 -1.40 -14.35 24.71
N ASP A 108 -0.86 -14.03 25.89
CA ASP A 108 -1.61 -13.70 27.09
C ASP A 108 -2.65 -12.61 26.77
N GLU A 109 -3.90 -12.78 27.23
CA GLU A 109 -4.98 -11.80 27.05
C GLU A 109 -4.55 -10.42 27.57
N ASP A 110 -3.68 -10.40 28.57
CA ASP A 110 -3.09 -9.20 29.15
C ASP A 110 -2.23 -8.43 28.12
N VAL A 111 -1.46 -9.11 27.28
CA VAL A 111 -0.63 -8.48 26.24
C VAL A 111 -1.51 -7.84 25.16
N LYS A 112 -2.64 -8.46 24.84
CA LYS A 112 -3.59 -7.92 23.86
C LYS A 112 -4.30 -6.68 24.39
N SER A 113 -4.70 -6.72 25.66
CA SER A 113 -5.35 -5.61 26.37
C SER A 113 -4.43 -4.41 26.54
N LEU A 114 -3.17 -4.63 26.91
CA LEU A 114 -2.18 -3.55 27.08
C LEU A 114 -1.86 -2.87 25.74
N ASN A 115 -1.77 -3.63 24.64
CA ASN A 115 -1.61 -3.06 23.31
C ASN A 115 -2.83 -2.22 22.88
N GLN A 116 -4.05 -2.66 23.23
CA GLN A 116 -5.27 -1.89 22.96
C GLN A 116 -5.35 -0.59 23.77
N GLU A 117 -4.98 -0.61 25.05
CA GLU A 117 -4.92 0.60 25.88
C GLU A 117 -3.89 1.61 25.36
N ILE A 118 -2.68 1.14 25.03
CA ILE A 118 -1.63 1.98 24.43
C ILE A 118 -2.09 2.59 23.10
N ASP A 119 -2.77 1.81 22.24
CA ASP A 119 -3.31 2.32 20.97
C ASP A 119 -4.45 3.33 21.17
N SER A 120 -5.21 3.23 22.25
CA SER A 120 -6.31 4.16 22.55
C SER A 120 -5.85 5.50 23.13
N GLU A 121 -4.76 5.52 23.90
CA GLU A 121 -4.16 6.75 24.43
C GLU A 121 -3.35 7.52 23.38
N LEU A 122 -2.70 6.79 22.49
CA LEU A 122 -1.93 7.33 21.39
C LEU A 122 -2.88 7.64 20.23
N ARG A 123 -3.46 8.84 20.16
CA ARG A 123 -4.27 9.34 19.01
C ARG A 123 -3.46 9.48 17.71
N ILE A 124 -2.77 8.42 17.30
CA ILE A 124 -1.93 8.35 16.12
C ILE A 124 -2.76 7.66 15.03
N PRO A 125 -2.89 8.26 13.84
CA PRO A 125 -3.55 7.61 12.72
C PRO A 125 -2.99 6.20 12.46
N ALA A 126 -3.85 5.27 12.07
CA ALA A 126 -3.40 3.96 11.62
C ALA A 126 -2.46 4.13 10.42
N ALA A 127 -1.45 3.29 10.31
CA ALA A 127 -0.48 3.36 9.22
C ALA A 127 -0.31 2.02 8.52
N ASN A 128 0.21 2.09 7.31
CA ASN A 128 0.40 0.96 6.43
C ASN A 128 1.70 1.08 5.65
N LEU A 129 2.18 -0.05 5.17
CA LEU A 129 3.23 -0.13 4.16
C LEU A 129 2.68 -0.82 2.93
N GLN A 130 2.91 -0.27 1.74
CA GLN A 130 2.60 -0.95 0.49
C GLN A 130 3.88 -1.47 -0.15
N ILE A 131 3.89 -2.74 -0.58
CA ILE A 131 4.99 -3.30 -1.36
C ILE A 131 4.96 -2.70 -2.77
N MET A 132 6.06 -2.11 -3.20
CA MET A 132 6.15 -1.34 -4.45
C MET A 132 6.87 -2.08 -5.57
N ASN A 133 7.49 -3.23 -5.29
CA ASN A 133 8.19 -4.06 -6.28
C ASN A 133 8.25 -5.54 -5.87
N GLY A 134 8.70 -6.39 -6.80
CA GLY A 134 8.85 -7.83 -6.57
C GLY A 134 7.54 -8.61 -6.72
N SER A 135 7.56 -9.89 -6.31
CA SER A 135 6.43 -10.83 -6.46
C SER A 135 5.20 -10.49 -5.60
N ASN A 136 5.37 -9.62 -4.61
CA ASN A 136 4.33 -9.21 -3.67
C ASN A 136 3.88 -7.76 -3.89
N ILE A 137 4.20 -7.17 -5.04
CA ILE A 137 3.83 -5.79 -5.38
C ILE A 137 2.32 -5.52 -5.16
N GLY A 138 2.02 -4.34 -4.65
CA GLY A 138 0.67 -3.92 -4.27
C GLY A 138 0.26 -4.30 -2.85
N LYS A 139 0.73 -5.43 -2.30
CA LYS A 139 0.28 -5.90 -0.97
C LYS A 139 0.48 -4.83 0.10
N ILE A 140 -0.54 -4.70 0.96
CA ILE A 140 -0.57 -3.72 2.04
C ILE A 140 -0.32 -4.43 3.37
N LEU A 141 0.64 -3.92 4.14
CA LEU A 141 1.01 -4.36 5.47
C LEU A 141 0.53 -3.34 6.51
N GLN A 142 -0.53 -3.65 7.26
CA GLN A 142 -1.04 -2.79 8.34
C GLN A 142 -0.09 -2.78 9.56
N LEU A 143 0.25 -1.58 10.04
CA LEU A 143 1.10 -1.39 11.23
C LEU A 143 0.25 -1.30 12.51
N LYS A 144 -0.35 -2.42 12.91
CA LYS A 144 -1.22 -2.48 14.10
C LYS A 144 -0.47 -2.54 15.43
N LYS A 145 0.74 -3.08 15.44
CA LYS A 145 1.49 -3.28 16.69
C LYS A 145 2.28 -2.01 17.03
N ALA A 146 2.50 -1.76 18.32
CA ALA A 146 3.37 -0.69 18.79
C ALA A 146 4.79 -0.76 18.18
N MET A 147 5.24 -1.97 17.83
CA MET A 147 6.50 -2.22 17.14
C MET A 147 6.31 -3.30 16.07
N THR A 148 6.79 -3.05 14.85
CA THR A 148 6.78 -3.99 13.73
C THR A 148 8.20 -4.19 13.20
N ARG A 149 8.68 -5.43 13.18
CA ARG A 149 10.00 -5.80 12.64
C ARG A 149 9.83 -6.30 11.21
N LEU A 150 10.67 -5.82 10.29
CA LEU A 150 10.64 -6.15 8.87
C LEU A 150 12.04 -6.46 8.36
N GLY A 151 12.13 -7.36 7.39
CA GLY A 151 13.38 -7.95 6.93
C GLY A 151 13.64 -9.31 7.54
N HIS A 152 14.78 -9.90 7.22
CA HIS A 152 15.19 -11.21 7.72
C HIS A 152 16.70 -11.24 7.97
N ASP A 153 17.13 -12.21 8.77
CA ASP A 153 18.52 -12.37 9.18
C ASP A 153 19.44 -12.46 7.94
N GLY A 154 20.54 -11.71 7.96
CA GLY A 154 21.55 -11.66 6.90
C GLY A 154 21.30 -10.64 5.78
N ASN A 155 20.07 -10.14 5.61
CA ASN A 155 19.71 -9.19 4.54
C ASN A 155 19.14 -7.86 5.05
N GLY A 156 19.28 -7.60 6.34
CA GLY A 156 18.90 -6.35 6.96
C GLY A 156 17.56 -6.43 7.65
N ILE A 157 17.50 -5.82 8.82
CA ILE A 157 16.30 -5.82 9.65
C ILE A 157 16.05 -4.43 10.17
N ILE A 158 14.87 -3.91 9.90
CA ILE A 158 14.38 -2.66 10.48
C ILE A 158 13.29 -2.91 11.50
N VAL A 159 13.09 -1.92 12.34
CA VAL A 159 12.00 -1.83 13.30
C VAL A 159 11.26 -0.52 13.09
N ILE A 160 9.94 -0.61 12.89
CA ILE A 160 9.04 0.53 12.87
C ILE A 160 8.32 0.59 14.21
N SER A 161 8.53 1.66 14.96
CA SER A 161 7.94 1.92 16.26
C SER A 161 6.86 3.00 16.16
N LYS A 162 5.67 2.71 16.68
CA LYS A 162 4.59 3.69 16.89
C LYS A 162 4.85 4.39 18.24
N ARG A 163 5.03 5.71 18.21
CA ARG A 163 5.31 6.58 19.37
C ARG A 163 4.35 7.76 19.38
N ARG A 164 4.16 8.46 20.51
CA ARG A 164 3.26 9.64 20.65
C ARG A 164 3.30 10.63 19.47
N GLU A 165 4.46 10.83 18.86
CA GLU A 165 4.67 11.80 17.78
C GLU A 165 4.54 11.23 16.35
N GLY A 166 4.24 9.93 16.20
CA GLY A 166 4.08 9.26 14.90
C GLY A 166 4.85 7.93 14.81
N TYR A 167 5.18 7.54 13.59
CA TYR A 167 5.92 6.32 13.30
C TYR A 167 7.39 6.63 13.08
N PHE A 168 8.26 5.80 13.63
CA PHE A 168 9.72 5.94 13.53
C PHE A 168 10.33 4.64 13.06
N VAL A 169 11.25 4.70 12.12
CA VAL A 169 12.03 3.56 11.66
C VAL A 169 13.45 3.63 12.21
N SER A 170 14.01 2.47 12.56
CA SER A 170 15.41 2.30 12.94
C SER A 170 15.94 0.95 12.46
N VAL A 171 17.25 0.86 12.24
CA VAL A 171 17.90 -0.42 11.93
C VAL A 171 18.11 -1.23 13.21
N LEU A 172 17.80 -2.52 13.16
CA LEU A 172 18.15 -3.51 14.19
C LEU A 172 19.35 -4.36 13.74
N GLU A 173 19.42 -4.72 12.46
CA GLU A 173 20.56 -5.40 11.85
C GLU A 173 20.93 -4.67 10.56
N ASN A 174 22.13 -4.10 10.51
CA ASN A 174 22.64 -3.34 9.38
C ASN A 174 23.38 -4.27 8.39
N SER A 175 22.62 -5.14 7.75
CA SER A 175 23.06 -6.02 6.68
C SER A 175 22.26 -5.70 5.40
N GLY A 176 22.85 -5.95 4.22
CA GLY A 176 22.19 -5.65 2.95
C GLY A 176 21.95 -4.16 2.67
N THR A 177 20.97 -3.87 1.82
CA THR A 177 20.58 -2.50 1.43
C THR A 177 19.39 -2.05 2.27
N ILE A 178 19.61 -1.07 3.15
CA ILE A 178 18.55 -0.43 3.93
C ILE A 178 18.58 1.08 3.66
N THR A 179 17.55 1.60 3.00
CA THR A 179 17.42 3.04 2.71
C THR A 179 16.04 3.57 3.02
N VAL A 180 15.93 4.86 3.33
CA VAL A 180 14.68 5.62 3.36
C VAL A 180 14.82 6.78 2.37
N ASN A 181 13.94 6.86 1.38
CA ASN A 181 13.97 7.87 0.32
C ASN A 181 15.33 7.92 -0.42
N ASN A 182 15.91 6.75 -0.69
CA ASN A 182 17.25 6.55 -1.29
C ASN A 182 18.45 6.96 -0.42
N GLU A 183 18.22 7.44 0.81
CA GLU A 183 19.29 7.72 1.77
C GLU A 183 19.51 6.51 2.69
N PRO A 184 20.75 6.08 2.94
CA PRO A 184 21.04 4.98 3.86
C PRO A 184 20.46 5.23 5.25
N LEU A 185 19.68 4.26 5.74
CA LEU A 185 19.20 4.29 7.11
C LEU A 185 20.35 3.85 8.02
N ASN A 186 21.07 4.82 8.57
CA ASN A 186 22.14 4.56 9.54
C ASN A 186 21.56 4.17 10.92
N ASP A 187 22.38 4.12 11.97
CA ASP A 187 21.99 3.77 13.35
C ASP A 187 21.04 4.78 14.03
N LYS A 188 20.43 5.70 13.29
CA LYS A 188 19.52 6.72 13.81
C LYS A 188 18.06 6.34 13.59
N SER A 189 17.23 6.66 14.57
CA SER A 189 15.78 6.58 14.44
C SER A 189 15.26 7.76 13.60
N LEU A 190 14.58 7.48 12.49
CA LEU A 190 14.01 8.48 11.57
C LEU A 190 12.49 8.46 11.66
N LYS A 191 11.86 9.64 11.71
CA LYS A 191 10.39 9.77 11.65
C LYS A 191 9.92 9.52 10.22
N LEU A 192 8.93 8.65 10.06
CA LEU A 192 8.29 8.37 8.77
C LEU A 192 7.17 9.37 8.49
N ASN A 193 7.16 9.89 7.26
CA ASN A 193 6.10 10.71 6.70
C ASN A 193 5.38 9.94 5.60
N THR A 194 4.11 10.26 5.36
CA THR A 194 3.34 9.67 4.26
C THR A 194 4.10 9.83 2.94
N ASN A 195 4.15 8.75 2.17
CA ASN A 195 4.88 8.54 0.92
C ASN A 195 6.39 8.29 1.05
N ASP A 196 6.95 8.22 2.26
CA ASP A 196 8.33 7.76 2.44
C ASP A 196 8.49 6.34 1.90
N VAL A 197 9.55 6.10 1.13
CA VAL A 197 9.87 4.80 0.55
C VAL A 197 11.03 4.18 1.30
N LEU A 198 10.78 3.07 1.98
CA LEU A 198 11.79 2.23 2.61
C LEU A 198 12.23 1.16 1.61
N VAL A 199 13.53 0.90 1.53
CA VAL A 199 14.06 -0.26 0.79
C VAL A 199 14.78 -1.14 1.78
N ILE A 200 14.41 -2.42 1.82
CA ILE A 200 15.05 -3.46 2.66
C ILE A 200 15.20 -4.69 1.78
N ASP A 201 16.40 -5.24 1.66
CA ASP A 201 16.68 -6.41 0.82
C ASP A 201 16.06 -6.31 -0.59
N ASN A 202 16.34 -5.19 -1.26
CA ASN A 202 15.80 -4.83 -2.59
C ASN A 202 14.25 -4.76 -2.69
N THR A 203 13.52 -4.90 -1.57
CA THR A 203 12.08 -4.71 -1.49
C THR A 203 11.76 -3.28 -1.09
N SER A 204 11.05 -2.57 -1.96
CA SER A 204 10.58 -1.21 -1.76
C SER A 204 9.21 -1.22 -1.10
N LEU A 205 9.06 -0.45 -0.02
CA LEU A 205 7.87 -0.32 0.80
C LEU A 205 7.51 1.15 0.93
N GLN A 206 6.31 1.56 0.50
CA GLN A 206 5.84 2.94 0.70
C GLN A 206 5.00 3.04 1.98
N PHE A 207 5.38 3.93 2.89
CA PHE A 207 4.63 4.25 4.10
C PHE A 207 3.49 5.22 3.81
N PHE A 208 2.33 4.99 4.43
CA PHE A 208 1.22 5.94 4.41
C PHE A 208 0.33 5.81 5.65
N LEU A 209 -0.27 6.94 6.04
CA LEU A 209 -1.29 7.01 7.08
C LEU A 209 -2.69 6.80 6.46
N ASN A 210 -3.61 6.26 7.26
CA ASN A 210 -5.05 6.26 6.99
C ASN A 210 -5.68 7.62 7.29
#